data_AF-A0A7S3ZEH1-F1
#
_entry.id   AF-A0A7S3ZEH1-F1
#
_cell.length_a   1.000
_cell.length_b   1.000
_cell.length_c   1.000
_cell.angle_alpha   90.00
_cell.angle_beta   90.00
_cell.angle_gamma   90.00
#
_symmetry.space_group_name_H-M   'P 1'
#
loop_
_entity.id
_entity.type
_entity.pdbx_description
1 polymer ?
#
loop_
_entity_poly.entity_id
_entity_poly.type
_entity_poly.pdbx_seq_one_letter_code
_entity_poly.pdbx_strand_id
1 'polypeptide(L)'
;MRLRSPSMKSSRAACNVRSCLMGFVYFLMGVALASMVTSWVLIETEVMQHQQQHQSDRGFVPILPGQATASDFKSSTSSSATTESSLSSSSSSSASSFTRPATTSSSIATTISTTTATGPSGTTSSEATSSETTSGETTTSMPSPALVIVAHNRPEYLSQSLKSVLECAGSELFHIYVSLDSPNDAPKMENAIKRIANGRQSVTVLRMTPISTTAFERSGIGRISRHHEFALEQGFMTHSHSHVIILEEDLLVAPDFFSYFMQASKLLALDSSLFCISAWNDNGLGSVAQDKKRLYRTDYFSGLGWMISRSEWLRLRSKWPDVPSTGWDHWMRLSTSNNGRECIVPIVSRTKHIGEHGVNVQSNQNHIYSKWAFSDVEPAPASFGDLSYLLHDAYEEFVKSQVSLAYQNDGGLVLYTLETWRGVASRHQLWANQPRGTHRGLILVKQGKEGDVYKVFADKRKAWNYLKPEDQLKPKPQAIKVKGNNGESCSGACRRVQKRCDPREIQFVNTCEALLDSFACEAGCGHQVGEFHAPIVQQSTFHPHARPSFRSRSNVL
;
A
#
# COMPACT_ATOMS: atom_id res chain seq x y z
N MET A 1 -84.10 -0.89 -17.71
CA MET A 1 -82.74 -0.53 -17.24
C MET A 1 -82.08 -1.82 -16.77
N ARG A 2 -80.91 -2.23 -17.29
CA ARG A 2 -79.52 -1.82 -16.95
C ARG A 2 -79.15 -2.19 -15.49
N LEU A 3 -78.03 -2.85 -15.17
CA LEU A 3 -76.94 -3.55 -15.91
C LEU A 3 -76.41 -4.68 -14.99
N ARG A 4 -76.33 -5.95 -15.44
CA ARG A 4 -75.15 -6.68 -15.97
C ARG A 4 -73.94 -6.91 -15.02
N SER A 5 -73.61 -8.20 -14.90
CA SER A 5 -72.33 -8.83 -14.47
C SER A 5 -71.33 -8.88 -15.68
N PRO A 6 -70.16 -9.59 -15.74
CA PRO A 6 -69.75 -10.80 -14.98
C PRO A 6 -68.24 -11.03 -14.62
N SER A 7 -68.03 -12.11 -13.85
CA SER A 7 -66.97 -13.16 -13.91
C SER A 7 -65.76 -13.04 -14.87
N MET A 8 -64.58 -13.48 -14.41
CA MET A 8 -63.91 -14.68 -15.01
C MET A 8 -62.75 -15.27 -14.16
N LYS A 9 -62.71 -16.62 -14.10
CA LYS A 9 -61.52 -17.47 -13.93
C LYS A 9 -61.41 -18.35 -15.19
N SER A 10 -60.22 -18.61 -15.74
CA SER A 10 -59.89 -19.93 -16.33
C SER A 10 -58.43 -20.10 -16.78
N SER A 11 -58.03 -21.37 -16.90
CA SER A 11 -56.95 -21.98 -17.71
C SER A 11 -55.57 -21.34 -17.87
N ARG A 12 -54.56 -22.16 -17.53
CA ARG A 12 -53.24 -22.15 -18.19
C ARG A 12 -53.37 -22.72 -19.61
N ALA A 13 -52.62 -22.17 -20.57
CA ALA A 13 -52.30 -22.82 -21.84
C ALA A 13 -50.78 -22.78 -22.04
N ALA A 14 -50.20 -23.85 -22.58
CA ALA A 14 -48.76 -23.91 -22.87
C ALA A 14 -48.44 -23.16 -24.17
N CYS A 15 -47.28 -22.50 -24.21
CA CYS A 15 -46.73 -21.94 -25.45
C CYS A 15 -45.23 -22.22 -25.56
N ASN A 16 -44.70 -22.20 -26.79
CA ASN A 16 -43.55 -23.02 -27.16
C ASN A 16 -42.23 -22.23 -27.23
N VAL A 17 -41.23 -22.65 -26.45
CA VAL A 17 -39.96 -21.92 -26.21
C VAL A 17 -39.10 -21.78 -27.48
N ARG A 18 -39.29 -22.61 -28.51
CA ARG A 18 -38.43 -22.62 -29.71
C ARG A 18 -38.54 -21.38 -30.61
N SER A 19 -39.67 -20.66 -30.63
CA SER A 19 -39.86 -19.54 -31.58
C SER A 19 -39.17 -18.24 -31.15
N CYS A 20 -39.02 -17.98 -29.85
CA CYS A 20 -38.38 -16.74 -29.37
C CYS A 20 -36.86 -16.74 -29.57
N LEU A 21 -36.20 -17.90 -29.55
CA LEU A 21 -34.74 -17.98 -29.69
C LEU A 21 -34.25 -17.52 -31.07
N MET A 22 -34.97 -17.87 -32.15
CA MET A 22 -34.57 -17.50 -33.52
C MET A 22 -34.62 -15.99 -33.75
N GLY A 23 -35.66 -15.29 -33.28
CA GLY A 23 -35.78 -13.84 -33.44
C GLY A 23 -34.64 -13.06 -32.77
N PHE A 24 -34.12 -13.54 -31.64
CA PHE A 24 -33.06 -12.88 -30.89
C PHE A 24 -31.68 -13.01 -31.57
N VAL A 25 -31.41 -14.15 -32.23
CA VAL A 25 -30.13 -14.39 -32.94
C VAL A 25 -29.98 -13.48 -34.16
N TYR A 26 -31.03 -13.34 -34.97
CA TYR A 26 -30.98 -12.44 -36.14
C TYR A 26 -30.82 -10.96 -35.74
N PHE A 27 -31.42 -10.53 -34.62
CA PHE A 27 -31.23 -9.17 -34.10
C PHE A 27 -29.77 -8.90 -33.69
N LEU A 28 -29.14 -9.84 -32.97
CA LEU A 28 -27.74 -9.71 -32.55
C LEU A 28 -26.76 -9.69 -33.73
N MET A 29 -26.98 -10.51 -34.77
CA MET A 29 -26.13 -10.48 -35.98
C MET A 29 -26.26 -9.15 -36.76
N GLY A 30 -27.45 -8.56 -36.83
CA GLY A 30 -27.66 -7.25 -37.47
C GLY A 30 -26.90 -6.12 -36.76
N VAL A 31 -26.91 -6.10 -35.42
CA VAL A 31 -26.18 -5.11 -34.62
C VAL A 31 -24.66 -5.29 -34.77
N ALA A 32 -24.17 -6.54 -34.86
CA ALA A 32 -22.75 -6.82 -35.05
C ALA A 32 -22.20 -6.26 -36.38
N LEU A 33 -22.88 -6.51 -37.51
CA LEU A 33 -22.44 -5.99 -38.81
C LEU A 33 -22.43 -4.44 -38.85
N ALA A 34 -23.45 -3.80 -38.28
CA ALA A 34 -23.53 -2.33 -38.24
C ALA A 34 -22.33 -1.71 -37.52
N SER A 35 -21.89 -2.32 -36.41
CA SER A 35 -20.75 -1.85 -35.60
C SER A 35 -19.40 -2.03 -36.32
N MET A 36 -19.25 -3.08 -37.13
CA MET A 36 -18.02 -3.31 -37.91
C MET A 36 -17.87 -2.31 -39.05
N VAL A 37 -18.96 -1.96 -39.75
CA VAL A 37 -18.94 -0.96 -40.84
C VAL A 37 -18.60 0.44 -40.31
N THR A 38 -19.18 0.87 -39.18
CA THR A 38 -18.83 2.17 -38.57
C THR A 38 -17.38 2.22 -38.08
N SER A 39 -16.84 1.09 -37.59
CA SER A 39 -15.45 1.01 -37.16
C SER A 39 -14.45 1.15 -38.33
N TRP A 40 -14.80 0.62 -39.50
CA TRP A 40 -13.95 0.70 -40.70
C TRP A 40 -13.86 2.14 -41.25
N VAL A 41 -14.99 2.84 -41.33
CA VAL A 41 -15.06 4.24 -41.81
C VAL A 41 -14.30 5.22 -40.90
N LEU A 42 -14.23 4.95 -39.60
CA LEU A 42 -13.43 5.74 -38.66
C LEU A 42 -11.92 5.54 -38.88
N ILE A 43 -11.47 4.32 -39.19
CA ILE A 43 -10.05 4.03 -39.44
C ILE A 43 -9.56 4.69 -40.73
N GLU A 44 -10.34 4.65 -41.82
CA GLU A 44 -9.95 5.34 -43.07
C GLU A 44 -9.87 6.86 -42.92
N THR A 45 -10.70 7.47 -42.07
CA THR A 45 -10.71 8.92 -41.84
C THR A 45 -9.55 9.41 -40.97
N GLU A 46 -9.12 8.63 -39.95
CA GLU A 46 -7.91 8.94 -39.17
C GLU A 46 -6.63 8.82 -40.02
N VAL A 47 -6.52 7.80 -40.88
CA VAL A 47 -5.36 7.61 -41.77
C VAL A 47 -5.22 8.77 -42.79
N MET A 48 -6.34 9.27 -43.33
CA MET A 48 -6.35 10.42 -44.23
C MET A 48 -5.86 11.71 -43.56
N GLN A 49 -6.28 11.99 -42.33
CA GLN A 49 -5.83 13.18 -41.60
C GLN A 49 -4.33 13.12 -41.26
N HIS A 50 -3.82 11.94 -40.87
CA HIS A 50 -2.42 11.81 -40.47
C HIS A 50 -1.42 11.99 -41.64
N GLN A 51 -1.85 11.78 -42.90
CA GLN A 51 -1.02 12.07 -44.08
C GLN A 51 -0.95 13.57 -44.43
N GLN A 52 -2.06 14.31 -44.32
CA GLN A 52 -2.06 15.76 -44.62
C GLN A 52 -1.17 16.56 -43.65
N GLN A 53 -1.17 16.19 -42.37
CA GLN A 53 -0.43 16.93 -41.34
C GLN A 53 1.11 16.74 -41.42
N HIS A 54 1.61 15.79 -42.22
CA HIS A 54 3.04 15.60 -42.44
C HIS A 54 3.64 16.43 -43.60
N GLN A 55 2.83 17.19 -44.34
CA GLN A 55 3.29 18.02 -45.47
C GLN A 55 3.45 19.52 -45.14
N SER A 56 3.01 20.01 -43.97
CA SER A 56 3.12 21.43 -43.60
C SER A 56 4.48 21.83 -43.01
N ASP A 57 5.16 20.93 -42.30
CA ASP A 57 6.34 21.26 -41.48
C ASP A 57 7.69 21.08 -42.22
N ARG A 58 7.79 21.64 -43.43
CA ARG A 58 9.07 21.83 -44.14
C ARG A 58 9.19 23.21 -44.76
N GLY A 59 9.55 24.18 -43.91
CA GLY A 59 9.94 25.52 -44.35
C GLY A 59 11.15 25.49 -45.31
N PHE A 60 11.09 26.29 -46.36
CA PHE A 60 12.03 26.26 -47.48
C PHE A 60 12.98 27.46 -47.44
N VAL A 61 14.29 27.24 -47.43
CA VAL A 61 15.32 28.30 -47.54
C VAL A 61 16.42 27.82 -48.50
N PRO A 62 16.72 28.52 -49.61
CA PRO A 62 17.64 28.03 -50.64
C PRO A 62 19.04 28.67 -50.58
N ILE A 63 20.10 27.87 -50.70
CA ILE A 63 21.47 28.29 -51.06
C ILE A 63 22.07 27.25 -52.04
N LEU A 64 22.90 27.70 -52.99
CA LEU A 64 23.50 26.94 -54.09
C LEU A 64 24.89 26.33 -53.74
N PRO A 65 25.45 25.40 -54.55
CA PRO A 65 26.37 24.35 -54.07
C PRO A 65 27.88 24.61 -54.27
N GLY A 66 28.71 23.83 -53.58
CA GLY A 66 30.18 23.78 -53.76
C GLY A 66 30.84 22.46 -53.31
N GLN A 67 31.09 21.58 -54.29
CA GLN A 67 32.16 20.55 -54.43
C GLN A 67 32.73 19.72 -53.23
N ALA A 68 32.81 18.39 -53.48
CA ALA A 68 33.95 17.47 -53.18
C ALA A 68 34.33 17.14 -51.71
N THR A 69 34.88 15.98 -51.33
CA THR A 69 35.10 14.62 -51.93
C THR A 69 35.26 13.63 -50.75
N ALA A 70 34.59 12.47 -50.70
CA ALA A 70 35.04 11.13 -51.16
C ALA A 70 36.13 10.43 -50.28
N SER A 71 36.19 9.08 -50.36
CA SER A 71 36.95 8.11 -49.50
C SER A 71 36.46 7.98 -48.04
N ASP A 72 36.14 6.81 -47.45
CA ASP A 72 36.73 5.43 -47.42
C ASP A 72 37.78 5.27 -46.29
N PHE A 73 37.90 4.16 -45.53
CA PHE A 73 37.16 2.89 -45.49
C PHE A 73 37.19 2.23 -44.08
N LYS A 74 36.64 1.01 -44.02
CA LYS A 74 36.50 0.05 -42.89
C LYS A 74 37.71 -0.17 -41.94
N SER A 75 37.36 -0.39 -40.65
CA SER A 75 37.73 -1.53 -39.78
C SER A 75 39.23 -1.85 -39.51
N SER A 76 39.67 -2.76 -38.62
CA SER A 76 39.05 -3.69 -37.63
C SER A 76 40.16 -4.23 -36.70
N THR A 77 39.79 -4.75 -35.51
CA THR A 77 40.60 -5.72 -34.69
C THR A 77 41.98 -5.23 -34.16
N SER A 78 42.61 -5.79 -33.12
CA SER A 78 42.26 -6.74 -32.04
C SER A 78 43.33 -6.66 -30.93
N SER A 79 43.20 -7.49 -29.87
CA SER A 79 44.29 -7.98 -28.98
C SER A 79 45.12 -6.94 -28.19
N SER A 80 45.00 -6.84 -26.87
CA SER A 80 45.44 -7.82 -25.84
C SER A 80 46.96 -7.91 -25.66
N ALA A 81 47.48 -7.31 -24.59
CA ALA A 81 48.76 -7.66 -23.97
C ALA A 81 48.74 -7.31 -22.47
N THR A 82 49.19 -8.24 -21.63
CA THR A 82 49.42 -8.08 -20.18
C THR A 82 50.91 -7.92 -19.89
N THR A 83 51.27 -7.15 -18.87
CA THR A 83 52.59 -7.27 -18.22
C THR A 83 52.54 -6.84 -16.75
N GLU A 84 53.37 -7.48 -15.93
CA GLU A 84 53.46 -7.27 -14.47
C GLU A 84 54.76 -6.52 -14.08
N SER A 85 54.69 -5.67 -13.06
CA SER A 85 55.73 -5.38 -12.04
C SER A 85 55.23 -4.20 -11.19
N SER A 86 55.07 -4.25 -9.86
CA SER A 86 55.84 -4.82 -8.73
C SER A 86 56.94 -3.90 -8.19
N LEU A 87 57.06 -3.86 -6.85
CA LEU A 87 57.97 -3.03 -6.02
C LEU A 87 57.68 -1.50 -6.03
N SER A 88 57.92 -0.73 -4.96
CA SER A 88 57.98 -1.02 -3.51
C SER A 88 58.06 0.28 -2.67
N SER A 89 57.25 0.38 -1.60
CA SER A 89 57.54 1.04 -0.31
C SER A 89 58.29 2.40 -0.22
N SER A 90 57.64 3.39 0.42
CA SER A 90 58.22 4.12 1.57
C SER A 90 57.14 4.89 2.36
N SER A 91 57.46 5.34 3.57
CA SER A 91 56.48 5.78 4.58
C SER A 91 56.79 7.15 5.21
N SER A 92 55.78 8.02 5.30
CA SER A 92 55.57 8.97 6.42
C SER A 92 54.18 9.62 6.28
N SER A 93 53.27 9.71 7.25
CA SER A 93 53.28 9.83 8.72
C SER A 93 53.33 11.28 9.25
N SER A 94 52.16 11.91 9.36
CA SER A 94 51.92 13.03 10.28
C SER A 94 50.45 13.07 10.69
N ALA A 95 50.17 12.96 11.98
CA ALA A 95 48.83 13.09 12.55
C ALA A 95 48.76 14.34 13.44
N SER A 96 47.62 15.02 13.45
CA SER A 96 47.35 16.16 14.34
C SER A 96 46.03 15.92 15.10
N SER A 97 46.15 15.66 16.39
CA SER A 97 45.03 15.54 17.31
C SER A 97 44.46 16.92 17.66
N PHE A 98 43.15 16.99 17.92
CA PHE A 98 42.52 18.15 18.54
C PHE A 98 41.75 17.74 19.80
N THR A 99 42.04 18.42 20.90
CA THR A 99 41.64 18.03 22.26
C THR A 99 40.37 18.77 22.69
N ARG A 100 39.43 18.08 23.37
CA ARG A 100 38.32 18.74 24.07
C ARG A 100 38.81 19.34 25.40
N PRO A 101 38.51 20.60 25.73
CA PRO A 101 38.62 21.11 27.08
C PRO A 101 37.41 20.71 27.94
N ALA A 102 37.58 20.71 29.26
CA ALA A 102 36.49 20.55 30.23
C ALA A 102 36.77 21.40 31.48
N THR A 103 35.76 22.12 31.98
CA THR A 103 35.86 22.95 33.19
C THR A 103 34.53 23.05 33.94
N THR A 104 34.51 22.47 35.14
CA THR A 104 33.90 23.00 36.39
C THR A 104 32.48 23.60 36.37
N SER A 105 31.52 22.77 36.77
CA SER A 105 30.67 22.93 37.98
C SER A 105 30.12 24.32 38.40
N SER A 106 28.80 24.37 38.60
CA SER A 106 28.16 25.20 39.65
C SER A 106 26.97 24.42 40.26
N SER A 107 26.59 24.75 41.50
CA SER A 107 25.76 23.91 42.36
C SER A 107 24.43 24.57 42.74
N ILE A 108 23.32 23.80 42.71
CA ILE A 108 22.14 24.04 43.55
C ILE A 108 21.69 22.68 44.11
N ALA A 109 21.31 22.63 45.38
CA ALA A 109 20.82 21.42 46.05
C ALA A 109 19.43 21.66 46.64
N THR A 110 18.59 20.62 46.61
CA THR A 110 17.32 20.55 47.35
C THR A 110 17.22 19.18 48.02
N THR A 111 16.79 19.17 49.28
CA THR A 111 16.83 18.02 50.21
C THR A 111 15.45 17.35 50.35
N ILE A 112 15.36 16.32 51.20
CA ILE A 112 14.14 15.66 51.75
C ILE A 112 13.59 14.52 50.86
N SER A 113 13.34 13.29 51.35
CA SER A 113 13.81 12.61 52.58
C SER A 113 13.64 11.09 52.43
N THR A 114 14.41 10.30 53.18
CA THR A 114 14.21 8.85 53.33
C THR A 114 13.48 8.50 54.63
N THR A 115 12.74 7.40 54.63
CA THR A 115 12.28 6.68 55.84
C THR A 115 12.62 5.20 55.71
N THR A 116 13.01 4.59 56.83
CA THR A 116 13.56 3.22 56.90
C THR A 116 12.70 2.31 57.79
N ALA A 117 12.73 1.01 57.51
CA ALA A 117 12.25 -0.03 58.42
C ALA A 117 13.04 -1.35 58.20
N THR A 118 13.51 -1.95 59.29
CA THR A 118 14.09 -3.32 59.37
C THR A 118 12.98 -4.38 59.34
N GLY A 119 13.15 -5.65 58.94
CA GLY A 119 14.26 -6.61 59.15
C GLY A 119 14.04 -7.43 60.44
N PRO A 120 14.68 -8.61 60.68
CA PRO A 120 15.48 -9.52 59.82
C PRO A 120 14.57 -10.59 59.14
N SER A 121 14.88 -11.84 58.72
CA SER A 121 16.01 -12.82 58.78
C SER A 121 15.98 -13.69 57.48
N GLY A 122 16.90 -14.61 57.14
CA GLY A 122 18.14 -15.08 57.78
C GLY A 122 18.27 -16.62 57.85
N THR A 123 19.01 -17.25 56.92
CA THR A 123 19.76 -18.54 57.01
C THR A 123 20.69 -18.66 55.78
N THR A 124 21.74 -19.49 55.83
CA THR A 124 23.00 -19.36 55.04
C THR A 124 23.29 -20.51 54.05
N SER A 125 24.48 -20.46 53.41
CA SER A 125 25.14 -21.42 52.48
C SER A 125 24.74 -21.30 50.99
N SER A 126 25.67 -21.39 50.01
CA SER A 126 27.15 -21.43 50.05
C SER A 126 27.76 -20.89 48.74
N GLU A 127 29.07 -20.57 48.76
CA GLU A 127 29.82 -20.00 47.62
C GLU A 127 30.03 -20.97 46.44
N ALA A 128 30.05 -20.42 45.23
CA ALA A 128 30.84 -20.91 44.10
C ALA A 128 31.09 -19.78 43.09
N THR A 129 32.35 -19.44 42.82
CA THR A 129 32.73 -18.33 41.91
C THR A 129 33.07 -18.86 40.52
N SER A 130 32.33 -18.44 39.49
CA SER A 130 32.70 -18.74 38.09
C SER A 130 32.30 -17.62 37.13
N SER A 131 33.30 -16.83 36.71
CA SER A 131 33.39 -16.02 35.47
C SER A 131 32.13 -15.92 34.60
N GLU A 132 31.43 -14.79 34.65
CA GLU A 132 30.46 -14.41 33.63
C GLU A 132 31.18 -14.16 32.29
N THR A 133 31.08 -15.14 31.38
CA THR A 133 31.38 -14.90 29.97
C THR A 133 30.13 -14.32 29.35
N THR A 134 30.15 -13.04 28.96
CA THR A 134 29.01 -12.37 28.31
C THR A 134 28.80 -12.86 26.88
N SER A 135 28.30 -14.09 26.73
CA SER A 135 27.66 -14.55 25.51
C SER A 135 26.33 -13.82 25.36
N GLY A 136 26.31 -12.76 24.54
CA GLY A 136 25.10 -11.98 24.25
C GLY A 136 24.06 -12.83 23.52
N GLU A 137 23.19 -13.49 24.28
CA GLU A 137 22.14 -14.36 23.74
C GLU A 137 21.09 -13.50 23.01
N THR A 138 21.22 -13.38 21.69
CA THR A 138 20.24 -12.69 20.83
C THR A 138 18.93 -13.48 20.78
N THR A 139 18.11 -13.27 21.79
CA THR A 139 16.75 -13.78 21.92
C THR A 139 15.89 -13.27 20.76
N THR A 140 15.72 -14.11 19.74
CA THR A 140 14.85 -13.82 18.58
C THR A 140 13.42 -13.65 19.08
N SER A 141 12.90 -12.42 19.05
CA SER A 141 11.63 -12.00 19.68
C SER A 141 10.37 -12.49 18.96
N MET A 142 10.45 -13.65 18.31
CA MET A 142 9.35 -14.33 17.61
C MET A 142 9.28 -15.83 17.99
N PRO A 143 8.94 -16.20 19.23
CA PRO A 143 8.72 -17.60 19.58
C PRO A 143 7.53 -18.16 18.80
N SER A 144 7.72 -19.29 18.08
CA SER A 144 6.74 -19.91 17.17
C SER A 144 6.04 -18.89 16.24
N PRO A 145 6.73 -18.44 15.17
CA PRO A 145 6.12 -17.61 14.14
C PRO A 145 5.40 -18.49 13.10
N ALA A 146 4.42 -17.92 12.39
CA ALA A 146 3.66 -18.64 11.38
C ALA A 146 3.53 -17.86 10.07
N LEU A 147 3.26 -18.58 8.99
CA LEU A 147 2.79 -18.02 7.72
C LEU A 147 1.49 -18.71 7.32
N VAL A 148 0.46 -17.93 7.03
CA VAL A 148 -0.84 -18.43 6.53
C VAL A 148 -1.04 -17.91 5.11
N ILE A 149 -1.10 -18.83 4.14
CA ILE A 149 -1.56 -18.51 2.79
C ILE A 149 -3.10 -18.54 2.80
N VAL A 150 -3.76 -17.42 2.50
CA VAL A 150 -5.21 -17.37 2.26
C VAL A 150 -5.49 -17.69 0.80
N ALA A 151 -6.31 -18.72 0.56
CA ALA A 151 -6.52 -19.31 -0.76
C ALA A 151 -7.99 -19.71 -0.99
N HIS A 152 -8.51 -19.48 -2.20
CA HIS A 152 -9.92 -19.72 -2.53
C HIS A 152 -10.09 -21.00 -3.36
N ASN A 153 -9.83 -20.90 -4.68
CA ASN A 153 -10.05 -21.99 -5.63
C ASN A 153 -9.09 -22.01 -6.84
N ARG A 154 -7.94 -21.33 -6.71
CA ARG A 154 -6.94 -21.11 -7.77
C ARG A 154 -5.68 -21.95 -7.53
N PRO A 155 -5.73 -23.30 -7.64
CA PRO A 155 -4.64 -24.19 -7.23
C PRO A 155 -3.38 -24.01 -8.07
N GLU A 156 -3.48 -23.49 -9.28
CA GLU A 156 -2.35 -23.11 -10.12
C GLU A 156 -1.56 -21.92 -9.56
N TYR A 157 -2.22 -20.92 -8.93
CA TYR A 157 -1.54 -19.87 -8.20
C TYR A 157 -1.02 -20.40 -6.84
N LEU A 158 -1.88 -21.08 -6.06
CA LEU A 158 -1.47 -21.68 -4.78
C LEU A 158 -0.27 -22.64 -4.94
N SER A 159 -0.20 -23.42 -6.02
CA SER A 159 0.95 -24.31 -6.29
C SER A 159 2.25 -23.53 -6.49
N GLN A 160 2.19 -22.35 -7.11
CA GLN A 160 3.36 -21.49 -7.35
C GLN A 160 3.75 -20.71 -6.09
N SER A 161 2.77 -20.09 -5.42
CA SER A 161 2.96 -19.37 -4.15
C SER A 161 3.55 -20.30 -3.08
N LEU A 162 2.88 -21.42 -2.78
CA LEU A 162 3.36 -22.40 -1.79
C LEU A 162 4.73 -22.99 -2.17
N LYS A 163 5.00 -23.22 -3.47
CA LYS A 163 6.33 -23.66 -3.91
C LYS A 163 7.39 -22.61 -3.58
N SER A 164 7.16 -21.33 -3.89
CA SER A 164 8.11 -20.25 -3.56
C SER A 164 8.33 -20.11 -2.05
N VAL A 165 7.28 -20.34 -1.24
CA VAL A 165 7.36 -20.34 0.22
C VAL A 165 8.21 -21.51 0.73
N LEU A 166 7.95 -22.74 0.29
CA LEU A 166 8.66 -23.95 0.74
C LEU A 166 10.07 -24.13 0.13
N GLU A 167 10.47 -23.28 -0.81
CA GLU A 167 11.81 -23.26 -1.40
C GLU A 167 12.61 -22.00 -0.98
N CYS A 168 12.02 -21.11 -0.16
CA CYS A 168 12.70 -19.99 0.46
C CYS A 168 13.45 -20.43 1.73
N ALA A 169 14.69 -19.98 1.88
CA ALA A 169 15.51 -20.24 3.07
C ALA A 169 14.87 -19.59 4.33
N GLY A 170 14.82 -20.33 5.44
CA GLY A 170 14.16 -19.90 6.68
C GLY A 170 12.69 -20.30 6.77
N SER A 171 12.10 -20.95 5.76
CA SER A 171 10.73 -21.48 5.80
C SER A 171 10.53 -22.52 6.90
N GLU A 172 11.58 -23.31 7.19
CA GLU A 172 11.64 -24.31 8.24
C GLU A 172 11.50 -23.74 9.66
N LEU A 173 11.73 -22.44 9.84
CA LEU A 173 11.60 -21.72 11.11
C LEU A 173 10.17 -21.22 11.38
N PHE A 174 9.25 -21.39 10.42
CA PHE A 174 7.87 -20.93 10.49
C PHE A 174 6.89 -22.10 10.40
N HIS A 175 5.79 -22.02 11.14
CA HIS A 175 4.66 -22.93 10.94
C HIS A 175 3.91 -22.51 9.67
N ILE A 176 3.91 -23.36 8.63
CA ILE A 176 3.26 -23.06 7.35
C ILE A 176 1.83 -23.59 7.32
N TYR A 177 0.89 -22.70 7.06
CA TYR A 177 -0.53 -22.97 6.94
C TYR A 177 -1.05 -22.56 5.55
N VAL A 178 -2.06 -23.28 5.08
CA VAL A 178 -2.94 -22.81 4.00
C VAL A 178 -4.38 -22.79 4.52
N SER A 179 -5.02 -21.63 4.44
CA SER A 179 -6.40 -21.40 4.85
C SER A 179 -7.31 -21.38 3.65
N LEU A 180 -8.33 -22.24 3.65
CA LEU A 180 -9.28 -22.43 2.54
C LEU A 180 -10.70 -21.98 2.96
N ASP A 181 -11.38 -21.19 2.13
CA ASP A 181 -12.76 -20.74 2.34
C ASP A 181 -13.78 -21.30 1.34
N SER A 182 -13.37 -22.11 0.36
CA SER A 182 -14.31 -22.86 -0.50
C SER A 182 -14.32 -24.36 -0.14
N PRO A 183 -15.33 -24.84 0.62
CA PRO A 183 -15.48 -26.28 0.89
C PRO A 183 -15.64 -27.14 -0.37
N ASN A 184 -16.20 -26.57 -1.45
CA ASN A 184 -16.39 -27.26 -2.72
C ASN A 184 -15.06 -27.45 -3.48
N ASP A 185 -14.18 -26.44 -3.45
CA ASP A 185 -12.87 -26.50 -4.11
C ASP A 185 -11.78 -27.09 -3.21
N ALA A 186 -12.00 -27.20 -1.90
CA ALA A 186 -11.02 -27.70 -0.93
C ALA A 186 -10.34 -29.02 -1.35
N PRO A 187 -11.01 -30.05 -1.92
CA PRO A 187 -10.33 -31.25 -2.42
C PRO A 187 -9.34 -30.96 -3.56
N LYS A 188 -9.65 -30.03 -4.46
CA LYS A 188 -8.79 -29.57 -5.57
C LYS A 188 -7.56 -28.82 -5.01
N MET A 189 -7.78 -27.96 -4.02
CA MET A 189 -6.74 -27.16 -3.36
C MET A 189 -5.81 -28.03 -2.50
N GLU A 190 -6.37 -28.95 -1.70
CA GLU A 190 -5.59 -29.91 -0.91
C GLU A 190 -4.73 -30.83 -1.75
N ASN A 191 -5.22 -31.27 -2.92
CA ASN A 191 -4.41 -32.06 -3.84
C ASN A 191 -3.26 -31.24 -4.45
N ALA A 192 -3.43 -29.92 -4.64
CA ALA A 192 -2.32 -29.04 -5.00
C ALA A 192 -1.30 -28.94 -3.85
N ILE A 193 -1.74 -28.67 -2.62
CA ILE A 193 -0.90 -28.59 -1.42
C ILE A 193 -0.08 -29.87 -1.23
N LYS A 194 -0.73 -31.05 -1.26
CA LYS A 194 -0.09 -32.36 -1.07
C LYS A 194 1.04 -32.62 -2.06
N ARG A 195 0.89 -32.25 -3.34
CA ARG A 195 1.94 -32.41 -4.37
C ARG A 195 3.18 -31.54 -4.10
N ILE A 196 2.99 -30.32 -3.57
CA ILE A 196 4.07 -29.35 -3.35
C ILE A 196 4.76 -29.59 -2.01
N ALA A 197 4.01 -29.87 -0.95
CA ALA A 197 4.53 -30.13 0.39
C ALA A 197 5.26 -31.49 0.52
N ASN A 198 4.93 -32.48 -0.32
CA ASN A 198 5.52 -33.82 -0.27
C ASN A 198 7.06 -33.77 -0.31
N GLY A 199 7.71 -34.31 0.73
CA GLY A 199 9.16 -34.34 0.86
C GLY A 199 9.84 -33.00 1.17
N ARG A 200 9.10 -31.89 1.35
CA ARG A 200 9.65 -30.57 1.73
C ARG A 200 9.45 -30.26 3.21
N GLN A 201 8.23 -29.88 3.60
CA GLN A 201 7.87 -29.40 4.93
C GLN A 201 6.41 -29.75 5.22
N SER A 202 6.06 -29.92 6.50
CA SER A 202 4.67 -30.08 6.90
C SER A 202 3.87 -28.79 6.67
N VAL A 203 2.70 -28.90 6.04
CA VAL A 203 1.79 -27.78 5.77
C VAL A 203 0.42 -28.10 6.36
N THR A 204 -0.06 -27.26 7.27
CA THR A 204 -1.36 -27.46 7.94
C THR A 204 -2.49 -26.79 7.17
N VAL A 205 -3.56 -27.54 6.87
CA VAL A 205 -4.73 -27.02 6.14
C VAL A 205 -5.82 -26.57 7.10
N LEU A 206 -6.01 -25.26 7.20
CA LEU A 206 -7.14 -24.64 7.88
C LEU A 206 -8.33 -24.58 6.91
N ARG A 207 -9.54 -24.86 7.39
CA ARG A 207 -10.77 -24.79 6.58
C ARG A 207 -11.77 -23.88 7.27
N MET A 208 -12.10 -22.75 6.66
CA MET A 208 -13.19 -21.89 7.11
C MET A 208 -14.51 -22.41 6.53
N THR A 209 -15.52 -22.59 7.39
CA THR A 209 -16.91 -22.76 6.94
C THR A 209 -17.49 -21.38 6.62
N PRO A 210 -17.93 -21.10 5.37
CA PRO A 210 -18.44 -19.77 5.03
C PRO A 210 -19.71 -19.41 5.79
N ILE A 211 -19.64 -18.38 6.62
CA ILE A 211 -20.80 -17.72 7.21
C ILE A 211 -21.39 -16.79 6.14
N SER A 212 -22.71 -16.85 5.96
CA SER A 212 -23.40 -16.37 4.74
C SER A 212 -24.81 -15.86 5.06
N THR A 213 -24.99 -15.27 6.24
CA THR A 213 -26.30 -14.83 6.77
C THR A 213 -26.74 -13.52 6.12
N THR A 214 -25.86 -12.52 6.03
CA THR A 214 -26.14 -11.20 5.49
C THR A 214 -25.87 -11.11 3.98
N ALA A 215 -26.41 -10.07 3.34
CA ALA A 215 -26.09 -9.78 1.94
C ALA A 215 -24.61 -9.36 1.74
N PHE A 216 -24.00 -8.75 2.78
CA PHE A 216 -22.59 -8.35 2.74
C PHE A 216 -21.64 -9.55 2.86
N GLU A 217 -21.90 -10.49 3.79
CA GLU A 217 -21.15 -11.75 3.91
C GLU A 217 -21.17 -12.56 2.60
N ARG A 218 -22.27 -12.48 1.84
CA ARG A 218 -22.37 -13.12 0.52
C ARG A 218 -21.53 -12.44 -0.57
N SER A 219 -21.09 -11.19 -0.39
CA SER A 219 -20.24 -10.46 -1.33
C SER A 219 -18.77 -10.92 -1.28
N GLY A 220 -18.01 -10.68 -2.35
CA GLY A 220 -16.58 -11.00 -2.36
C GLY A 220 -15.78 -10.28 -1.27
N ILE A 221 -16.07 -9.00 -1.05
CA ILE A 221 -15.41 -8.17 -0.02
C ILE A 221 -15.68 -8.74 1.39
N GLY A 222 -16.92 -9.13 1.68
CA GLY A 222 -17.30 -9.72 2.97
C GLY A 222 -16.61 -11.05 3.25
N ARG A 223 -16.56 -11.96 2.25
CA ARG A 223 -15.86 -13.25 2.38
C ARG A 223 -14.37 -13.06 2.61
N ILE A 224 -13.71 -12.20 1.82
CA ILE A 224 -12.28 -11.93 1.95
C ILE A 224 -11.96 -11.35 3.34
N SER A 225 -12.77 -10.39 3.82
CA SER A 225 -12.63 -9.85 5.18
C SER A 225 -12.71 -10.94 6.25
N ARG A 226 -13.76 -11.76 6.20
CA ARG A 226 -13.98 -12.84 7.19
C ARG A 226 -12.91 -13.93 7.12
N HIS A 227 -12.36 -14.20 5.94
CA HIS A 227 -11.28 -15.19 5.77
C HIS A 227 -9.94 -14.70 6.36
N HIS A 228 -9.63 -13.41 6.23
CA HIS A 228 -8.48 -12.79 6.88
C HIS A 228 -8.62 -12.81 8.40
N GLU A 229 -9.79 -12.43 8.92
CA GLU A 229 -10.10 -12.51 10.35
C GLU A 229 -9.95 -13.94 10.89
N PHE A 230 -10.50 -14.93 10.19
CA PHE A 230 -10.38 -16.35 10.53
C PHE A 230 -8.91 -16.81 10.55
N ALA A 231 -8.12 -16.45 9.54
CA ALA A 231 -6.70 -16.81 9.47
C ALA A 231 -5.92 -16.25 10.67
N LEU A 232 -6.19 -15.00 11.07
CA LEU A 232 -5.57 -14.34 12.20
C LEU A 232 -6.03 -14.93 13.54
N GLU A 233 -7.32 -15.21 13.71
CA GLU A 233 -7.86 -15.92 14.90
C GLU A 233 -7.29 -17.34 15.04
N GLN A 234 -7.18 -18.11 13.95
CA GLN A 234 -6.54 -19.43 13.99
C GLN A 234 -5.07 -19.33 14.40
N GLY A 235 -4.30 -18.40 13.81
CA GLY A 235 -2.88 -18.23 14.15
C GLY A 235 -2.65 -17.78 15.60
N PHE A 236 -3.38 -16.75 16.06
CA PHE A 236 -3.12 -16.11 17.35
C PHE A 236 -3.93 -16.66 18.53
N MET A 237 -5.14 -17.18 18.30
CA MET A 237 -6.03 -17.62 19.39
C MET A 237 -6.11 -19.14 19.48
N THR A 238 -6.15 -19.86 18.35
CA THR A 238 -6.13 -21.33 18.34
C THR A 238 -4.70 -21.89 18.46
N HIS A 239 -3.74 -21.39 17.66
CA HIS A 239 -2.36 -21.90 17.65
C HIS A 239 -1.37 -21.08 18.49
N SER A 240 -1.78 -19.93 19.03
CA SER A 240 -1.01 -19.11 19.98
C SER A 240 0.37 -18.60 19.50
N HIS A 241 0.59 -18.49 18.19
CA HIS A 241 1.82 -17.95 17.62
C HIS A 241 2.10 -16.52 18.11
N SER A 242 3.38 -16.13 18.19
CA SER A 242 3.74 -14.75 18.55
C SER A 242 3.54 -13.77 17.39
N HIS A 243 3.77 -14.23 16.16
CA HIS A 243 3.72 -13.45 14.92
C HIS A 243 3.11 -14.29 13.81
N VAL A 244 2.30 -13.67 12.96
CA VAL A 244 1.70 -14.30 11.78
C VAL A 244 1.98 -13.43 10.55
N ILE A 245 2.53 -14.07 9.52
CA ILE A 245 2.57 -13.54 8.15
C ILE A 245 1.30 -13.98 7.42
N ILE A 246 0.55 -13.05 6.84
CA ILE A 246 -0.55 -13.34 5.90
C ILE A 246 -0.05 -13.13 4.47
N LEU A 247 -0.25 -14.14 3.62
CA LEU A 247 0.10 -14.15 2.20
C LEU A 247 -1.12 -14.55 1.37
N GLU A 248 -1.35 -13.94 0.20
CA GLU A 248 -2.42 -14.34 -0.72
C GLU A 248 -1.92 -15.41 -1.72
N GLU A 249 -2.77 -16.34 -2.15
CA GLU A 249 -2.40 -17.50 -2.99
C GLU A 249 -1.75 -17.17 -4.34
N ASP A 250 -1.82 -15.91 -4.79
CA ASP A 250 -1.27 -15.37 -6.02
C ASP A 250 -0.06 -14.43 -5.80
N LEU A 251 0.61 -14.57 -4.64
CA LEU A 251 1.89 -13.93 -4.36
C LEU A 251 3.04 -14.94 -4.35
N LEU A 252 4.08 -14.67 -5.14
CA LEU A 252 5.40 -15.29 -5.00
C LEU A 252 6.21 -14.56 -3.94
N VAL A 253 7.06 -15.27 -3.19
CA VAL A 253 8.01 -14.70 -2.23
C VAL A 253 9.45 -14.67 -2.78
N ALA A 254 10.23 -13.67 -2.36
CA ALA A 254 11.64 -13.51 -2.71
C ALA A 254 12.57 -14.46 -1.92
N PRO A 255 13.80 -14.76 -2.40
CA PRO A 255 14.73 -15.67 -1.74
C PRO A 255 15.08 -15.28 -0.28
N ASP A 256 15.02 -13.99 0.03
CA ASP A 256 15.35 -13.44 1.35
C ASP A 256 14.12 -13.14 2.24
N PHE A 257 12.91 -13.52 1.81
CA PHE A 257 11.63 -13.15 2.43
C PHE A 257 11.55 -13.45 3.93
N PHE A 258 11.87 -14.67 4.38
CA PHE A 258 11.82 -15.00 5.81
C PHE A 258 12.90 -14.26 6.60
N SER A 259 14.11 -14.12 6.04
CA SER A 259 15.21 -13.38 6.68
C SER A 259 14.89 -11.90 6.87
N TYR A 260 14.19 -11.28 5.90
CA TYR A 260 13.64 -9.93 6.00
C TYR A 260 12.71 -9.78 7.21
N PHE A 261 11.68 -10.63 7.28
CA PHE A 261 10.71 -10.59 8.38
C PHE A 261 11.35 -10.88 9.75
N MET A 262 12.30 -11.82 9.83
CA MET A 262 13.02 -12.14 11.08
C MET A 262 13.92 -11.02 11.61
N GLN A 263 14.44 -10.15 10.73
CA GLN A 263 15.24 -9.00 11.13
C GLN A 263 14.36 -7.79 11.46
N ALA A 264 13.36 -7.50 10.63
CA ALA A 264 12.45 -6.38 10.81
C ALA A 264 11.50 -6.54 12.01
N SER A 265 11.11 -7.77 12.39
CA SER A 265 10.17 -8.03 13.50
C SER A 265 10.61 -7.48 14.85
N LYS A 266 11.93 -7.37 15.08
CA LYS A 266 12.51 -6.75 16.28
C LYS A 266 12.00 -5.32 16.49
N LEU A 267 11.72 -4.59 15.40
CA LEU A 267 11.19 -3.23 15.45
C LEU A 267 9.77 -3.18 16.03
N LEU A 268 8.94 -4.21 15.83
CA LEU A 268 7.59 -4.28 16.42
C LEU A 268 7.60 -4.44 17.95
N ALA A 269 8.72 -4.92 18.52
CA ALA A 269 8.92 -4.99 19.97
C ALA A 269 9.60 -3.74 20.54
N LEU A 270 10.44 -3.06 19.74
CA LEU A 270 11.20 -1.88 20.15
C LEU A 270 10.43 -0.56 19.97
N ASP A 271 9.51 -0.47 19.01
CA ASP A 271 8.82 0.76 18.65
C ASP A 271 7.29 0.58 18.58
N SER A 272 6.60 1.07 19.61
CA SER A 272 5.14 1.03 19.73
C SER A 272 4.39 1.97 18.77
N SER A 273 5.10 2.78 17.97
CA SER A 273 4.50 3.53 16.86
C SER A 273 4.38 2.71 15.56
N LEU A 274 4.87 1.47 15.55
CA LEU A 274 4.63 0.49 14.48
C LEU A 274 3.44 -0.43 14.80
N PHE A 275 2.86 -1.06 13.77
CA PHE A 275 1.90 -2.16 13.94
C PHE A 275 2.07 -3.33 12.97
N CYS A 276 2.75 -3.14 11.83
CA CYS A 276 2.97 -4.22 10.87
C CYS A 276 4.29 -4.12 10.12
N ILE A 277 4.64 -5.17 9.39
CA ILE A 277 5.70 -5.20 8.39
C ILE A 277 5.07 -5.71 7.11
N SER A 278 5.30 -5.09 5.96
CA SER A 278 4.83 -5.58 4.66
C SER A 278 6.02 -5.86 3.74
N ALA A 279 5.87 -6.88 2.90
CA ALA A 279 6.79 -7.24 1.84
C ALA A 279 6.62 -6.36 0.58
N TRP A 280 5.58 -5.52 0.52
CA TRP A 280 5.21 -4.77 -0.68
C TRP A 280 5.46 -3.26 -0.53
N ASN A 281 6.15 -2.69 -1.51
CA ASN A 281 6.27 -1.24 -1.68
C ASN A 281 5.33 -0.76 -2.78
N ASP A 282 4.29 -0.01 -2.44
CA ASP A 282 3.38 0.58 -3.42
C ASP A 282 4.09 1.45 -4.48
N ASN A 283 5.21 2.10 -4.17
CA ASN A 283 5.99 2.90 -5.13
C ASN A 283 7.29 2.21 -5.59
N GLY A 284 7.43 0.90 -5.35
CA GLY A 284 8.64 0.10 -5.60
C GLY A 284 8.88 -0.25 -7.07
N LEU A 285 8.81 0.72 -7.98
CA LEU A 285 9.02 0.52 -9.41
C LEU A 285 10.47 0.11 -9.72
N GLY A 286 10.67 -0.83 -10.65
CA GLY A 286 12.00 -1.26 -11.10
C GLY A 286 12.88 -0.16 -11.72
N SER A 287 12.29 0.98 -12.07
CA SER A 287 13.01 2.19 -12.52
C SER A 287 13.63 3.02 -11.39
N VAL A 288 13.27 2.79 -10.12
CA VAL A 288 13.72 3.60 -8.96
C VAL A 288 14.13 2.74 -7.75
N ALA A 289 13.46 1.61 -7.52
CA ALA A 289 13.75 0.68 -6.45
C ALA A 289 14.95 -0.21 -6.82
N GLN A 290 16.16 0.31 -6.57
CA GLN A 290 17.44 -0.38 -6.79
C GLN A 290 18.07 -0.91 -5.49
N ASP A 291 17.84 -0.19 -4.39
CA ASP A 291 18.42 -0.48 -3.09
C ASP A 291 17.70 -1.65 -2.43
N LYS A 292 18.20 -2.88 -2.65
CA LYS A 292 17.54 -4.09 -2.17
C LYS A 292 17.51 -4.17 -0.63
N LYS A 293 18.47 -3.56 0.09
CA LYS A 293 18.61 -3.71 1.55
C LYS A 293 17.98 -2.57 2.36
N ARG A 294 17.79 -1.39 1.78
CA ARG A 294 17.12 -0.28 2.48
C ARG A 294 15.63 -0.54 2.70
N LEU A 295 15.18 -0.27 3.92
CA LEU A 295 13.77 -0.25 4.31
C LEU A 295 13.30 1.19 4.57
N TYR A 296 12.00 1.39 4.71
CA TYR A 296 11.37 2.65 5.06
C TYR A 296 10.09 2.44 5.89
N ARG A 297 9.51 3.52 6.43
CA ARG A 297 8.24 3.52 7.17
C ARG A 297 7.11 4.08 6.31
N THR A 298 5.89 3.54 6.47
CA THR A 298 4.68 3.98 5.78
C THR A 298 3.49 4.08 6.74
N ASP A 299 2.70 5.16 6.67
CA ASP A 299 1.38 5.26 7.33
C ASP A 299 0.27 4.62 6.48
N TYR A 300 0.55 4.36 5.20
CA TYR A 300 -0.31 3.62 4.29
C TYR A 300 -0.09 2.11 4.42
N PHE A 301 -1.11 1.37 4.85
CA PHE A 301 -1.08 -0.09 4.91
C PHE A 301 -1.05 -0.71 3.49
N SER A 302 0.09 -1.30 3.14
CA SER A 302 0.37 -1.86 1.80
C SER A 302 -0.07 -3.32 1.62
N GLY A 303 -0.26 -4.10 2.69
CA GLY A 303 -0.74 -5.49 2.62
C GLY A 303 0.22 -6.43 1.88
N LEU A 304 -0.32 -7.27 0.98
CA LEU A 304 0.40 -8.06 -0.04
C LEU A 304 1.64 -8.82 0.49
N GLY A 305 1.42 -9.71 1.46
CA GLY A 305 2.48 -10.38 2.22
C GLY A 305 2.91 -9.53 3.42
N TRP A 306 2.27 -9.70 4.57
CA TRP A 306 2.48 -8.82 5.72
C TRP A 306 2.46 -9.56 7.06
N MET A 307 3.30 -9.13 7.99
CA MET A 307 3.40 -9.63 9.37
C MET A 307 2.71 -8.69 10.35
N ILE A 308 2.07 -9.30 11.34
CA ILE A 308 1.58 -8.65 12.56
C ILE A 308 1.96 -9.49 13.79
N SER A 309 2.08 -8.85 14.95
CA SER A 309 2.34 -9.50 16.25
C SER A 309 1.03 -9.81 17.00
N ARG A 310 1.08 -10.75 17.95
CA ARG A 310 -0.08 -11.14 18.76
C ARG A 310 -0.67 -9.98 19.57
N SER A 311 0.16 -9.08 20.09
CA SER A 311 -0.29 -7.88 20.82
C SER A 311 -1.09 -6.93 19.93
N GLU A 312 -0.65 -6.71 18.69
CA GLU A 312 -1.37 -5.86 17.73
C GLU A 312 -2.64 -6.53 17.19
N TRP A 313 -2.65 -7.86 17.05
CA TRP A 313 -3.90 -8.57 16.76
C TRP A 313 -4.91 -8.46 17.92
N LEU A 314 -4.47 -8.63 19.17
CA LEU A 314 -5.34 -8.45 20.34
C LEU A 314 -5.92 -7.03 20.42
N ARG A 315 -5.17 -6.01 20.00
CA ARG A 315 -5.69 -4.64 19.83
C ARG A 315 -6.72 -4.55 18.70
N LEU A 316 -6.38 -5.01 17.49
CA LEU A 316 -7.23 -4.83 16.30
C LEU A 316 -8.51 -5.68 16.32
N ARG A 317 -8.48 -6.93 16.80
CA ARG A 317 -9.63 -7.85 16.79
C ARG A 317 -10.85 -7.32 17.54
N SER A 318 -10.64 -6.51 18.59
CA SER A 318 -11.71 -5.85 19.35
C SER A 318 -12.45 -4.73 18.60
N LYS A 319 -11.94 -4.35 17.41
CA LYS A 319 -12.52 -3.34 16.53
C LYS A 319 -12.68 -3.84 15.09
N TRP A 320 -12.45 -5.14 14.83
CA TRP A 320 -12.46 -5.67 13.47
C TRP A 320 -13.86 -5.44 12.86
N PRO A 321 -13.95 -4.90 11.63
CA PRO A 321 -15.21 -4.38 11.12
C PRO A 321 -16.15 -5.52 10.68
N ASP A 322 -17.40 -5.48 11.14
CA ASP A 322 -18.45 -6.41 10.66
C ASP A 322 -18.76 -6.19 9.17
N VAL A 323 -18.77 -4.92 8.75
CA VAL A 323 -19.13 -4.50 7.38
C VAL A 323 -18.12 -3.48 6.82
N PRO A 324 -16.88 -3.88 6.49
CA PRO A 324 -15.93 -3.05 5.76
C PRO A 324 -16.33 -2.98 4.28
N SER A 325 -17.33 -2.16 3.98
CA SER A 325 -17.97 -2.08 2.65
C SER A 325 -17.01 -1.70 1.50
N THR A 326 -15.82 -1.19 1.80
CA THR A 326 -14.77 -0.85 0.83
C THR A 326 -13.52 -1.75 0.87
N GLY A 327 -13.44 -2.73 1.79
CA GLY A 327 -12.27 -3.61 1.99
C GLY A 327 -11.75 -3.62 3.43
N TRP A 328 -11.30 -4.79 3.90
CA TRP A 328 -10.64 -4.93 5.21
C TRP A 328 -9.30 -4.18 5.23
N ASP A 329 -8.57 -4.22 4.12
CA ASP A 329 -7.33 -3.49 3.88
C ASP A 329 -7.59 -1.97 3.82
N HIS A 330 -8.71 -1.54 3.23
CA HIS A 330 -9.19 -0.16 3.27
C HIS A 330 -9.46 0.30 4.72
N TRP A 331 -10.06 -0.53 5.57
CA TRP A 331 -10.23 -0.23 7.00
C TRP A 331 -8.88 -0.18 7.75
N MET A 332 -7.92 -1.05 7.41
CA MET A 332 -6.57 -1.04 8.02
C MET A 332 -5.70 0.15 7.58
N ARG A 333 -5.99 0.79 6.45
CA ARG A 333 -5.38 2.06 6.02
C ARG A 333 -5.88 3.29 6.79
N LEU A 334 -6.93 3.15 7.61
CA LEU A 334 -7.45 4.29 8.37
C LEU A 334 -6.65 4.52 9.65
N SER A 335 -6.23 5.76 9.84
CA SER A 335 -5.60 6.28 11.07
C SER A 335 -6.40 5.97 12.34
N THR A 336 -7.74 5.93 12.24
CA THR A 336 -8.64 5.56 13.36
C THR A 336 -8.62 4.08 13.73
N SER A 337 -8.12 3.21 12.84
CA SER A 337 -8.00 1.76 13.04
C SER A 337 -6.60 1.38 13.55
N ASN A 338 -5.57 1.98 12.95
CA ASN A 338 -4.18 1.75 13.33
C ASN A 338 -3.64 2.70 14.43
N ASN A 339 -4.43 3.68 14.89
CA ASN A 339 -4.05 4.75 15.82
C ASN A 339 -2.92 5.67 15.30
N GLY A 340 -2.83 5.88 13.98
CA GLY A 340 -1.75 6.65 13.35
C GLY A 340 -0.39 5.94 13.36
N ARG A 341 -0.40 4.61 13.58
CA ARG A 341 0.81 3.78 13.54
C ARG A 341 1.20 3.43 12.11
N GLU A 342 2.48 3.15 11.95
CA GLU A 342 3.12 2.90 10.67
C GLU A 342 3.49 1.41 10.49
N CYS A 343 3.88 1.02 9.27
CA CYS A 343 4.49 -0.26 8.98
C CYS A 343 5.90 -0.10 8.39
N ILE A 344 6.72 -1.14 8.55
CA ILE A 344 8.01 -1.26 7.85
C ILE A 344 7.81 -1.92 6.49
N VAL A 345 8.51 -1.42 5.48
CA VAL A 345 8.42 -1.85 4.07
C VAL A 345 9.79 -1.74 3.38
N PRO A 346 10.12 -2.62 2.44
CA PRO A 346 11.42 -2.63 1.76
C PRO A 346 11.40 -1.72 0.52
N ILE A 347 12.52 -1.10 0.13
CA ILE A 347 12.54 -0.34 -1.13
C ILE A 347 12.22 -1.25 -2.33
N VAL A 348 12.77 -2.47 -2.37
CA VAL A 348 12.46 -3.52 -3.36
C VAL A 348 11.51 -4.56 -2.75
N SER A 349 10.36 -4.82 -3.38
CA SER A 349 9.35 -5.73 -2.82
C SER A 349 9.89 -7.16 -2.64
N ARG A 350 9.52 -7.79 -1.52
CA ARG A 350 9.76 -9.21 -1.23
C ARG A 350 8.60 -10.12 -1.66
N THR A 351 7.52 -9.54 -2.18
CA THR A 351 6.42 -10.25 -2.86
C THR A 351 6.25 -9.80 -4.30
N LYS A 352 5.75 -10.71 -5.14
CA LYS A 352 5.36 -10.44 -6.53
C LYS A 352 4.00 -11.04 -6.83
N HIS A 353 3.06 -10.19 -7.21
CA HIS A 353 1.71 -10.61 -7.64
C HIS A 353 1.75 -11.28 -9.02
N ILE A 354 1.14 -12.45 -9.13
CA ILE A 354 1.00 -13.25 -10.36
C ILE A 354 -0.46 -13.47 -10.77
N GLY A 355 -1.43 -12.97 -10.00
CA GLY A 355 -2.85 -13.16 -10.26
C GLY A 355 -3.34 -12.39 -11.49
N GLU A 356 -3.64 -13.09 -12.58
CA GLU A 356 -4.27 -12.52 -13.78
C GLU A 356 -5.78 -12.33 -13.59
N HIS A 357 -6.38 -13.08 -12.67
CA HIS A 357 -7.82 -13.12 -12.39
C HIS A 357 -8.07 -13.17 -10.87
N GLY A 358 -8.98 -12.33 -10.39
CA GLY A 358 -9.36 -12.22 -8.98
C GLY A 358 -10.46 -11.18 -8.77
N VAL A 359 -11.02 -11.08 -7.56
CA VAL A 359 -12.23 -10.28 -7.26
C VAL A 359 -12.12 -8.81 -7.66
N ASN A 360 -10.93 -8.21 -7.56
CA ASN A 360 -10.65 -6.82 -7.91
C ASN A 360 -9.63 -6.66 -9.07
N VAL A 361 -9.27 -7.74 -9.75
CA VAL A 361 -8.23 -7.72 -10.81
C VAL A 361 -8.85 -7.34 -12.15
N GLN A 362 -8.47 -6.17 -12.66
CA GLN A 362 -8.85 -5.70 -14.00
C GLN A 362 -7.85 -6.18 -15.06
N SER A 363 -8.30 -6.32 -16.30
CA SER A 363 -7.61 -6.94 -17.45
C SER A 363 -6.34 -6.25 -17.96
N ASN A 364 -5.75 -5.34 -17.18
CA ASN A 364 -4.47 -4.69 -17.45
C ASN A 364 -3.51 -4.68 -16.24
N GLN A 365 -3.92 -5.16 -15.06
CA GLN A 365 -3.13 -5.00 -13.82
C GLN A 365 -1.79 -5.74 -13.86
N ASN A 366 -1.66 -6.83 -14.61
CA ASN A 366 -0.37 -7.52 -14.75
C ASN A 366 0.66 -6.71 -15.54
N HIS A 367 0.26 -5.83 -16.45
CA HIS A 367 1.16 -4.84 -17.09
C HIS A 367 1.49 -3.66 -16.15
N ILE A 368 0.75 -3.50 -15.05
CA ILE A 368 1.10 -2.58 -13.97
C ILE A 368 2.10 -3.27 -13.05
N TYR A 369 1.71 -4.35 -12.36
CA TYR A 369 2.54 -5.04 -11.37
C TYR A 369 3.86 -5.62 -11.91
N SER A 370 3.96 -5.96 -13.19
CA SER A 370 5.23 -6.38 -13.81
C SER A 370 6.32 -5.28 -13.84
N LYS A 371 5.97 -4.03 -13.53
CA LYS A 371 6.91 -2.90 -13.40
C LYS A 371 7.50 -2.74 -11.99
N TRP A 372 7.05 -3.54 -11.01
CA TRP A 372 7.58 -3.48 -9.64
C TRP A 372 8.87 -4.29 -9.50
N ALA A 373 9.82 -3.74 -8.75
CA ALA A 373 11.04 -4.42 -8.38
C ALA A 373 10.72 -5.57 -7.42
N PHE A 374 11.22 -6.76 -7.75
CA PHE A 374 11.09 -7.97 -6.94
C PHE A 374 12.48 -8.45 -6.53
N SER A 375 12.66 -8.77 -5.25
CA SER A 375 13.98 -9.07 -4.68
C SER A 375 14.55 -10.39 -5.17
N ASP A 376 15.75 -10.28 -5.73
CA ASP A 376 16.71 -11.30 -6.14
C ASP A 376 18.03 -11.04 -5.37
N VAL A 377 17.96 -10.92 -4.04
CA VAL A 377 19.16 -10.76 -3.20
C VAL A 377 19.86 -12.10 -3.02
N GLU A 378 21.12 -12.16 -3.45
CA GLU A 378 22.04 -13.25 -3.13
C GLU A 378 23.28 -12.72 -2.37
N PRO A 379 23.86 -13.51 -1.44
CA PRO A 379 23.35 -14.80 -0.96
C PRO A 379 22.12 -14.63 -0.06
N ALA A 380 21.13 -15.52 -0.21
CA ALA A 380 20.11 -15.74 0.80
C ALA A 380 20.64 -16.66 1.94
N PRO A 381 20.27 -16.45 3.21
CA PRO A 381 19.46 -15.36 3.75
C PRO A 381 20.22 -14.02 3.80
N ALA A 382 19.52 -12.92 3.49
CA ALA A 382 20.14 -11.60 3.41
C ALA A 382 20.28 -10.95 4.80
N SER A 383 21.47 -10.40 5.10
CA SER A 383 21.64 -9.48 6.23
C SER A 383 21.27 -8.04 5.83
N PHE A 384 20.40 -7.42 6.63
CA PHE A 384 19.93 -6.04 6.48
C PHE A 384 20.73 -5.03 7.34
N GLY A 385 21.68 -5.51 8.15
CA GLY A 385 22.51 -4.67 9.02
C GLY A 385 21.75 -4.12 10.23
N ASP A 386 22.16 -2.94 10.71
CA ASP A 386 21.43 -2.23 11.76
C ASP A 386 20.17 -1.56 11.19
N LEU A 387 19.05 -1.75 11.90
CA LEU A 387 17.74 -1.22 11.56
C LEU A 387 17.29 -0.08 12.50
N SER A 388 18.15 0.40 13.41
CA SER A 388 17.88 1.49 14.34
C SER A 388 17.37 2.78 13.66
N TYR A 389 17.79 3.03 12.41
CA TYR A 389 17.32 4.15 11.58
C TYR A 389 15.81 4.13 11.26
N LEU A 390 15.11 3.04 11.59
CA LEU A 390 13.65 2.87 11.44
C LEU A 390 12.89 3.10 12.75
N LEU A 391 13.57 3.32 13.88
CA LEU A 391 12.91 3.76 15.11
C LEU A 391 12.40 5.20 14.93
N HIS A 392 11.26 5.54 15.55
CA HIS A 392 10.48 6.73 15.23
C HIS A 392 11.29 8.02 15.08
N ASP A 393 12.04 8.41 16.11
CA ASP A 393 12.75 9.70 16.13
C ASP A 393 13.86 9.79 15.07
N ALA A 394 14.66 8.73 14.95
CA ALA A 394 15.73 8.64 13.95
C ALA A 394 15.18 8.68 12.51
N TYR A 395 14.02 8.06 12.28
CA TYR A 395 13.36 8.12 10.98
C TYR A 395 12.74 9.50 10.71
N GLU A 396 12.17 10.17 11.72
CA GLU A 396 11.66 11.54 11.59
C GLU A 396 12.78 12.55 11.30
N GLU A 397 13.96 12.41 11.93
CA GLU A 397 15.15 13.18 11.58
C GLU A 397 15.63 12.90 10.14
N PHE A 398 15.68 11.64 9.74
CA PHE A 398 15.97 11.26 8.35
C PHE A 398 14.98 11.91 7.37
N VAL A 399 13.67 11.82 7.60
CA VAL A 399 12.65 12.43 6.74
C VAL A 399 12.81 13.95 6.66
N LYS A 400 13.02 14.64 7.79
CA LYS A 400 13.29 16.09 7.82
C LYS A 400 14.55 16.47 7.03
N SER A 401 15.61 15.65 7.10
CA SER A 401 16.82 15.86 6.30
C SER A 401 16.54 15.74 4.79
N GLN A 402 15.76 14.74 4.37
CA GLN A 402 15.44 14.54 2.95
C GLN A 402 14.52 15.62 2.41
N VAL A 403 13.55 16.10 3.19
CA VAL A 403 12.72 17.27 2.83
C VAL A 403 13.59 18.53 2.71
N SER A 404 14.55 18.72 3.61
CA SER A 404 15.47 19.88 3.57
C SER A 404 16.38 19.86 2.33
N LEU A 405 16.87 18.68 1.94
CA LEU A 405 17.62 18.50 0.69
C LEU A 405 16.73 18.67 -0.55
N ALA A 406 15.49 18.17 -0.52
CA ALA A 406 14.52 18.34 -1.61
C ALA A 406 14.12 19.81 -1.84
N TYR A 407 14.22 20.66 -0.83
CA TYR A 407 14.08 22.12 -0.95
C TYR A 407 15.29 22.83 -1.58
N GLN A 408 16.46 22.18 -1.64
CA GLN A 408 17.71 22.74 -2.17
C GLN A 408 18.01 22.28 -3.60
N ASN A 409 17.44 21.14 -4.02
CA ASN A 409 17.63 20.56 -5.34
C ASN A 409 16.44 20.90 -6.26
N ASP A 410 16.71 21.40 -7.47
CA ASP A 410 15.63 21.72 -8.42
C ASP A 410 14.82 20.47 -8.79
N GLY A 411 13.50 20.63 -8.81
CA GLY A 411 12.55 19.52 -8.95
C GLY A 411 12.61 18.46 -7.83
N GLY A 412 13.43 18.62 -6.78
CA GLY A 412 13.56 17.65 -5.69
C GLY A 412 12.27 17.50 -4.88
N LEU A 413 11.64 18.62 -4.53
CA LEU A 413 10.33 18.69 -3.89
C LEU A 413 9.22 18.90 -4.92
N VAL A 414 8.16 18.09 -4.85
CA VAL A 414 6.95 18.20 -5.69
C VAL A 414 5.72 18.30 -4.79
N LEU A 415 5.24 19.53 -4.63
CA LEU A 415 4.01 19.83 -3.89
C LEU A 415 2.78 19.38 -4.68
N TYR A 416 1.81 18.77 -3.99
CA TYR A 416 0.55 18.37 -4.60
C TYR A 416 -0.65 18.55 -3.66
N THR A 417 -1.84 18.50 -4.23
CA THR A 417 -3.10 18.23 -3.53
C THR A 417 -3.81 17.07 -4.22
N LEU A 418 -4.76 16.40 -3.56
CA LEU A 418 -5.51 15.26 -4.12
C LEU A 418 -6.12 15.57 -5.50
N GLU A 419 -6.64 16.78 -5.71
CA GLU A 419 -7.21 17.24 -6.97
C GLU A 419 -6.18 17.30 -8.12
N THR A 420 -4.91 17.58 -7.78
CA THR A 420 -3.79 17.62 -8.73
C THR A 420 -3.06 16.28 -8.88
N TRP A 421 -3.26 15.35 -7.93
CA TRP A 421 -2.44 14.14 -7.76
C TRP A 421 -2.32 13.33 -9.05
N ARG A 422 -3.42 13.10 -9.78
CA ARG A 422 -3.43 12.35 -11.04
C ARG A 422 -2.44 12.89 -12.08
N GLY A 423 -2.29 14.21 -12.16
CA GLY A 423 -1.34 14.89 -13.06
C GLY A 423 0.10 14.95 -12.53
N VAL A 424 0.30 14.77 -11.22
CA VAL A 424 1.64 14.60 -10.62
C VAL A 424 2.10 13.15 -10.82
N ALA A 425 1.30 12.18 -10.36
CA ALA A 425 1.57 10.76 -10.45
C ALA A 425 1.89 10.29 -11.87
N SER A 426 1.09 10.70 -12.87
CA SER A 426 1.30 10.30 -14.27
C SER A 426 2.65 10.79 -14.84
N ARG A 427 3.18 11.94 -14.38
CA ARG A 427 4.50 12.46 -14.80
C ARG A 427 5.67 11.79 -14.09
N HIS A 428 5.41 11.06 -13.00
CA HIS A 428 6.43 10.42 -12.17
C HIS A 428 6.21 8.90 -12.00
N GLN A 429 5.39 8.30 -12.87
CA GLN A 429 5.09 6.87 -12.94
C GLN A 429 4.39 6.27 -11.70
N LEU A 430 3.89 7.11 -10.78
CA LEU A 430 3.24 6.69 -9.53
C LEU A 430 1.77 6.31 -9.75
N TRP A 431 1.13 5.72 -8.72
CA TRP A 431 -0.29 5.34 -8.73
C TRP A 431 -1.23 6.52 -8.98
N ALA A 432 -1.74 6.65 -10.21
CA ALA A 432 -2.53 7.81 -10.63
C ALA A 432 -3.96 7.89 -10.04
N ASN A 433 -4.42 6.86 -9.32
CA ASN A 433 -5.74 6.84 -8.67
C ASN A 433 -5.73 7.50 -7.28
N GLN A 434 -4.72 7.23 -6.45
CA GLN A 434 -4.58 7.81 -5.11
C GLN A 434 -3.10 7.82 -4.67
N PRO A 435 -2.68 8.74 -3.78
CA PRO A 435 -1.39 8.61 -3.10
C PRO A 435 -1.32 7.28 -2.32
N ARG A 436 -0.15 6.63 -2.35
CA ARG A 436 0.12 5.36 -1.66
C ARG A 436 1.52 5.34 -1.09
N GLY A 437 1.79 4.45 -0.13
CA GLY A 437 3.11 4.35 0.51
C GLY A 437 3.54 5.68 1.15
N THR A 438 2.60 6.39 1.76
CA THR A 438 2.82 7.71 2.35
C THR A 438 3.50 7.62 3.71
N HIS A 439 4.15 8.71 4.12
CA HIS A 439 4.57 8.97 5.49
C HIS A 439 4.16 10.39 5.85
N ARG A 440 3.07 10.54 6.62
CA ARG A 440 2.58 11.81 7.18
C ARG A 440 2.34 12.88 6.11
N GLY A 441 1.78 12.44 4.98
CA GLY A 441 1.50 13.28 3.80
C GLY A 441 2.67 13.43 2.82
N LEU A 442 3.82 12.82 3.08
CA LEU A 442 4.94 12.73 2.14
C LEU A 442 4.92 11.39 1.38
N ILE A 443 5.54 11.33 0.20
CA ILE A 443 6.02 10.10 -0.43
C ILE A 443 7.48 10.34 -0.83
N LEU A 444 8.38 9.48 -0.37
CA LEU A 444 9.83 9.58 -0.62
C LEU A 444 10.24 8.55 -1.65
N VAL A 445 10.71 9.00 -2.83
CA VAL A 445 11.17 8.13 -3.92
C VAL A 445 12.65 8.38 -4.21
N LYS A 446 13.52 7.43 -3.86
CA LYS A 446 14.94 7.45 -4.25
C LYS A 446 15.02 7.24 -5.76
N GLN A 447 15.37 8.26 -6.53
CA GLN A 447 15.54 8.13 -7.98
C GLN A 447 17.03 7.97 -8.29
N GLY A 448 17.41 6.89 -8.98
CA GLY A 448 18.78 6.70 -9.46
C GLY A 448 19.64 5.77 -8.60
N LYS A 449 20.90 6.13 -8.41
CA LYS A 449 21.98 5.33 -7.84
C LYS A 449 22.20 5.62 -6.35
N GLU A 450 23.20 4.94 -5.78
CA GLU A 450 23.73 5.26 -4.47
C GLU A 450 24.36 6.68 -4.48
N GLY A 451 23.92 7.52 -3.54
CA GLY A 451 24.26 8.95 -3.48
C GLY A 451 23.14 9.90 -3.95
N ASP A 452 22.19 9.45 -4.78
CA ASP A 452 21.13 10.32 -5.30
C ASP A 452 20.08 10.69 -4.23
N VAL A 453 19.66 11.96 -4.24
CA VAL A 453 18.72 12.54 -3.28
C VAL A 453 17.30 11.99 -3.49
N TYR A 454 16.57 11.76 -2.41
CA TYR A 454 15.16 11.37 -2.48
C TYR A 454 14.31 12.48 -3.10
N LYS A 455 13.56 12.16 -4.16
CA LYS A 455 12.49 13.01 -4.65
C LYS A 455 11.31 12.91 -3.68
N VAL A 456 10.91 14.06 -3.14
CA VAL A 456 9.86 14.15 -2.13
C VAL A 456 8.58 14.68 -2.79
N PHE A 457 7.50 13.92 -2.72
CA PHE A 457 6.17 14.39 -3.03
C PHE A 457 5.46 14.76 -1.73
N ALA A 458 4.81 15.92 -1.65
CA ALA A 458 4.20 16.39 -0.40
C ALA A 458 2.78 16.92 -0.61
N ASP A 459 1.81 16.33 0.11
CA ASP A 459 0.44 16.84 0.18
C ASP A 459 0.43 18.14 1.01
N LYS A 460 0.14 19.27 0.34
CA LYS A 460 0.08 20.60 0.96
C LYS A 460 -0.91 20.67 2.14
N ARG A 461 -1.87 19.73 2.24
CA ARG A 461 -2.86 19.65 3.33
C ARG A 461 -2.45 18.76 4.51
N LYS A 462 -1.39 17.96 4.40
CA LYS A 462 -1.01 16.96 5.42
C LYS A 462 0.43 17.11 5.92
N ALA A 463 1.37 17.42 5.03
CA ALA A 463 2.81 17.46 5.34
C ALA A 463 3.26 18.72 6.11
N TRP A 464 2.39 19.33 6.93
CA TRP A 464 2.65 20.61 7.61
C TRP A 464 3.81 20.58 8.61
N ASN A 465 4.20 19.39 9.10
CA ASN A 465 5.34 19.22 10.00
C ASN A 465 6.70 19.24 9.27
N TYR A 466 6.70 19.28 7.93
CA TYR A 466 7.91 19.22 7.10
C TYR A 466 7.97 20.35 6.05
N LEU A 467 6.83 20.79 5.53
CA LEU A 467 6.74 21.90 4.58
C LEU A 467 6.96 23.26 5.27
N LYS A 468 7.56 24.22 4.55
CA LYS A 468 7.62 25.62 4.98
C LYS A 468 6.23 26.26 5.01
N PRO A 469 5.96 27.28 5.85
CA PRO A 469 4.62 27.87 6.00
C PRO A 469 3.93 28.32 4.70
N GLU A 470 4.70 28.83 3.74
CA GLU A 470 4.24 29.25 2.41
C GLU A 470 3.75 28.08 1.51
N ASP A 471 4.23 26.86 1.78
CA ASP A 471 3.84 25.64 1.07
C ASP A 471 2.71 24.88 1.79
N GLN A 472 2.30 25.31 2.99
CA GLN A 472 1.21 24.69 3.73
C GLN A 472 -0.13 25.25 3.25
N LEU A 473 -0.99 24.38 2.72
CA LEU A 473 -2.40 24.71 2.49
C LEU A 473 -3.19 24.33 3.76
N LYS A 474 -3.63 25.35 4.51
CA LYS A 474 -4.41 25.20 5.75
C LYS A 474 -5.90 25.54 5.53
N PRO A 475 -6.80 25.05 6.42
CA PRO A 475 -8.18 25.51 6.45
C PRO A 475 -8.27 27.03 6.59
N LYS A 476 -9.25 27.65 5.94
CA LYS A 476 -9.55 29.07 6.13
C LYS A 476 -10.00 29.33 7.58
N PRO A 477 -9.45 30.32 8.31
CA PRO A 477 -9.88 30.64 9.68
C PRO A 477 -11.38 30.93 9.83
N GLN A 478 -12.03 31.38 8.75
CA GLN A 478 -13.46 31.65 8.66
C GLN A 478 -14.31 30.48 8.13
N ALA A 479 -13.73 29.30 7.90
CA ALA A 479 -14.48 28.08 7.62
C ALA A 479 -15.05 27.51 8.93
N ILE A 480 -16.31 27.04 8.91
CA ILE A 480 -16.93 26.39 10.08
C ILE A 480 -17.52 25.04 9.67
N LYS A 481 -17.25 24.00 10.45
CA LYS A 481 -17.89 22.69 10.31
C LYS A 481 -19.39 22.84 10.63
N VAL A 482 -20.28 22.38 9.74
CA VAL A 482 -21.72 22.21 10.01
C VAL A 482 -22.14 20.80 9.62
N LYS A 483 -22.75 20.07 10.57
CA LYS A 483 -23.22 18.69 10.40
C LYS A 483 -24.35 18.61 9.37
N GLY A 484 -24.18 17.79 8.34
CA GLY A 484 -25.24 17.37 7.41
C GLY A 484 -26.15 16.30 8.03
N ASN A 485 -27.41 16.28 7.57
CA ASN A 485 -28.41 15.29 7.96
C ASN A 485 -28.33 14.04 7.06
N ASN A 486 -28.91 12.92 7.50
CA ASN A 486 -28.99 11.73 6.64
C ASN A 486 -29.79 12.05 5.35
N GLY A 487 -29.30 11.57 4.20
CA GLY A 487 -29.82 11.89 2.87
C GLY A 487 -29.54 13.32 2.37
N GLU A 488 -28.93 14.20 3.17
CA GLU A 488 -28.69 15.58 2.78
C GLU A 488 -27.37 15.73 1.99
N SER A 489 -27.47 16.12 0.72
CA SER A 489 -26.30 16.49 -0.10
C SER A 489 -25.46 17.58 0.59
N CYS A 490 -24.14 17.61 0.35
CA CYS A 490 -23.22 18.63 0.89
C CYS A 490 -23.76 20.06 0.64
N SER A 491 -24.18 20.32 -0.60
CA SER A 491 -24.80 21.58 -1.02
C SER A 491 -26.13 21.89 -0.33
N GLY A 492 -26.86 20.88 0.15
CA GLY A 492 -28.04 21.02 1.01
C GLY A 492 -27.66 21.52 2.40
N ALA A 493 -26.73 20.82 3.06
CA ALA A 493 -26.22 21.20 4.38
C ALA A 493 -25.67 22.65 4.38
N CYS A 494 -24.92 23.03 3.34
CA CYS A 494 -24.43 24.40 3.15
C CYS A 494 -25.57 25.44 3.02
N ARG A 495 -26.62 25.13 2.25
CA ARG A 495 -27.78 26.04 2.08
C ARG A 495 -28.63 26.18 3.33
N ARG A 496 -28.75 25.12 4.14
CA ARG A 496 -29.51 25.13 5.41
C ARG A 496 -28.98 26.16 6.41
N VAL A 497 -27.66 26.40 6.41
CA VAL A 497 -26.99 27.48 7.15
C VAL A 497 -26.76 28.76 6.35
N GLN A 498 -27.50 28.93 5.24
CA GLN A 498 -27.51 30.12 4.37
C GLN A 498 -26.17 30.45 3.68
N LYS A 499 -25.33 29.45 3.42
CA LYS A 499 -23.95 29.62 2.93
C LYS A 499 -23.66 28.72 1.73
N ARG A 500 -22.43 28.81 1.20
CA ARG A 500 -21.92 27.94 0.13
C ARG A 500 -20.79 27.07 0.66
N CYS A 501 -20.65 25.87 0.12
CA CYS A 501 -19.49 25.02 0.34
C CYS A 501 -18.32 25.51 -0.53
N ASP A 502 -17.10 25.49 -0.02
CA ASP A 502 -15.88 25.58 -0.82
C ASP A 502 -15.27 24.16 -0.93
N PRO A 503 -15.27 23.51 -2.11
CA PRO A 503 -14.74 22.15 -2.28
C PRO A 503 -13.30 21.97 -1.82
N ARG A 504 -12.50 23.04 -1.78
CA ARG A 504 -11.11 23.01 -1.33
C ARG A 504 -11.00 22.86 0.20
N GLU A 505 -12.01 23.31 0.93
CA GLU A 505 -12.10 23.17 2.39
C GLU A 505 -12.67 21.80 2.80
N ILE A 506 -13.54 21.20 1.98
CA ILE A 506 -14.11 19.87 2.23
C ILE A 506 -13.01 18.82 2.45
N GLN A 507 -11.88 18.94 1.76
CA GLN A 507 -10.74 18.02 1.92
C GLN A 507 -10.07 18.07 3.31
N PHE A 508 -10.32 19.10 4.14
CA PHE A 508 -9.87 19.15 5.53
C PHE A 508 -10.84 18.52 6.53
N VAL A 509 -12.08 18.26 6.11
CA VAL A 509 -13.10 17.55 6.92
C VAL A 509 -13.41 16.15 6.41
N ASN A 510 -12.92 15.80 5.21
CA ASN A 510 -12.99 14.47 4.61
C ASN A 510 -11.87 13.54 5.15
N THR A 511 -11.72 13.50 6.47
CA THR A 511 -10.83 12.56 7.18
C THR A 511 -11.62 11.85 8.28
N CYS A 512 -11.16 10.68 8.71
CA CYS A 512 -11.88 9.88 9.70
C CYS A 512 -11.97 10.60 11.06
N GLU A 513 -10.86 11.20 11.49
CA GLU A 513 -10.76 12.01 12.71
C GLU A 513 -11.73 13.20 12.67
N ALA A 514 -11.72 13.97 11.57
CA ALA A 514 -12.56 15.15 11.41
C ALA A 514 -14.07 14.83 11.29
N LEU A 515 -14.42 13.57 10.97
CA LEU A 515 -15.79 13.05 10.97
C LEU A 515 -16.20 12.50 12.34
N LEU A 516 -15.31 11.87 13.11
CA LEU A 516 -15.60 11.41 14.48
C LEU A 516 -16.05 12.56 15.40
N ASP A 517 -15.50 13.77 15.22
CA ASP A 517 -15.96 15.01 15.88
C ASP A 517 -17.48 15.26 15.76
N SER A 518 -18.11 14.74 14.70
CA SER A 518 -19.49 15.06 14.32
C SER A 518 -20.41 13.84 14.23
N PHE A 519 -19.86 12.63 14.07
CA PHE A 519 -20.60 11.38 13.89
C PHE A 519 -19.99 10.29 14.77
N ALA A 520 -20.71 9.89 15.82
CA ALA A 520 -20.35 8.75 16.64
C ALA A 520 -20.31 7.49 15.75
N CYS A 521 -19.18 6.78 15.76
CA CYS A 521 -18.93 5.62 14.92
C CYS A 521 -18.08 4.61 15.71
N GLU A 522 -18.76 3.67 16.37
CA GLU A 522 -18.24 2.93 17.53
C GLU A 522 -17.08 1.99 17.19
N ALA A 523 -17.02 1.47 15.95
CA ALA A 523 -15.90 0.68 15.42
C ALA A 523 -15.14 1.38 14.26
N GLY A 524 -15.24 2.72 14.18
CA GLY A 524 -14.41 3.57 13.32
C GLY A 524 -14.91 3.76 11.88
N CYS A 525 -14.42 4.80 11.21
CA CYS A 525 -14.98 5.36 9.96
C CYS A 525 -14.84 4.50 8.69
N GLY A 526 -14.67 3.18 8.79
CA GLY A 526 -14.52 2.24 7.68
C GLY A 526 -15.81 1.93 6.91
N HIS A 527 -16.66 2.95 6.67
CA HIS A 527 -17.94 2.83 5.97
C HIS A 527 -18.81 1.64 6.45
N GLN A 528 -18.86 1.46 7.78
CA GLN A 528 -19.84 0.59 8.43
C GLN A 528 -21.23 1.21 8.26
N VAL A 529 -22.22 0.40 7.86
CA VAL A 529 -23.59 0.84 7.63
C VAL A 529 -24.40 0.94 8.92
N GLY A 530 -24.02 1.89 9.77
CA GLY A 530 -24.96 2.52 10.71
C GLY A 530 -25.93 3.46 9.98
N GLU A 531 -26.99 3.92 10.65
CA GLU A 531 -28.10 4.67 10.02
C GLU A 531 -27.77 6.10 9.55
N PHE A 532 -26.50 6.48 9.34
CA PHE A 532 -26.10 7.87 9.12
C PHE A 532 -25.05 8.06 8.01
N HIS A 533 -25.45 8.73 6.93
CA HIS A 533 -24.55 9.27 5.91
C HIS A 533 -24.24 10.76 6.18
N ALA A 534 -23.04 11.22 5.79
CA ALA A 534 -22.45 12.48 6.29
C ALA A 534 -21.78 13.33 5.19
N PRO A 535 -22.12 14.64 5.11
CA PRO A 535 -21.14 15.65 4.68
C PRO A 535 -21.20 16.99 5.45
N ILE A 536 -20.11 17.77 5.40
CA ILE A 536 -19.87 18.96 6.24
C ILE A 536 -19.29 20.15 5.41
N VAL A 537 -19.38 21.37 5.97
CA VAL A 537 -19.56 22.72 5.35
C VAL A 537 -18.34 23.64 5.71
N GLN A 538 -18.03 24.90 5.29
CA GLN A 538 -18.70 26.10 4.70
C GLN A 538 -17.74 26.79 3.63
N GLN A 539 -17.47 28.10 3.41
CA GLN A 539 -17.99 29.42 3.86
C GLN A 539 -17.79 30.61 2.88
N SER A 540 -18.84 31.44 2.70
CA SER A 540 -18.78 32.91 2.47
C SER A 540 -20.19 33.53 2.63
N THR A 541 -20.32 34.85 2.78
CA THR A 541 -21.59 35.59 2.90
C THR A 541 -22.31 35.77 1.55
N PHE A 542 -23.64 35.88 1.60
CA PHE A 542 -24.49 36.06 0.42
C PHE A 542 -25.02 37.50 0.33
N HIS A 543 -24.64 38.25 -0.71
CA HIS A 543 -25.32 39.50 -1.07
C HIS A 543 -26.37 39.20 -2.16
N PRO A 544 -27.65 39.56 -1.97
CA PRO A 544 -28.76 39.03 -2.77
C PRO A 544 -29.01 39.74 -4.11
N HIS A 545 -28.04 40.44 -4.69
CA HIS A 545 -28.23 41.24 -5.92
C HIS A 545 -27.20 40.97 -7.02
N ALA A 546 -27.25 39.77 -7.60
CA ALA A 546 -26.77 39.50 -8.96
C ALA A 546 -27.62 38.38 -9.59
N ARG A 547 -28.34 38.66 -10.68
CA ARG A 547 -29.03 37.62 -11.47
C ARG A 547 -28.02 36.91 -12.36
N PRO A 548 -27.87 35.57 -12.29
CA PRO A 548 -27.06 34.84 -13.26
C PRO A 548 -27.81 34.74 -14.60
N SER A 549 -27.10 35.00 -15.70
CA SER A 549 -27.54 34.63 -17.05
C SER A 549 -27.33 33.13 -17.29
N PHE A 550 -27.89 32.63 -18.40
CA PHE A 550 -28.11 31.20 -18.64
C PHE A 550 -26.91 30.47 -19.29
N ARG A 551 -26.92 29.12 -19.18
CA ARG A 551 -25.99 28.12 -19.77
C ARG A 551 -24.65 27.98 -19.01
N SER A 552 -23.99 26.82 -19.03
CA SER A 552 -24.28 25.54 -19.74
C SER A 552 -24.45 24.34 -18.77
N ARG A 553 -24.88 23.20 -19.31
CA ARG A 553 -24.78 21.90 -18.63
C ARG A 553 -23.39 21.31 -18.88
N SER A 554 -22.77 20.74 -17.85
CA SER A 554 -21.73 19.71 -17.96
C SER A 554 -21.85 18.77 -16.77
N ASN A 555 -22.06 17.47 -17.01
CA ASN A 555 -22.07 16.45 -15.97
C ASN A 555 -20.65 15.91 -15.80
N VAL A 556 -20.10 15.97 -14.59
CA VAL A 556 -19.01 15.08 -14.12
C VAL A 556 -19.33 14.73 -12.67
N LEU A 557 -19.00 13.49 -12.28
CA LEU A 557 -19.19 12.92 -10.93
C LEU A 557 -18.05 13.32 -10.00
#